data_AF-A0A7X5ZVK8-F1
#
_entry.id   AF-A0A7X5ZVK8-F1
#
_cell.length_a   1.000
_cell.length_b   1.000
_cell.length_c   1.000
_cell.angle_alpha   90.00
_cell.angle_beta   90.00
_cell.angle_gamma   90.00
#
_symmetry.space_group_name_H-M   'P 1'
#
loop_
_entity.id
_entity.type
_entity.pdbx_description
1 polymer ?
#
loop_
_entity_poly.entity_id
_entity_poly.type
_entity_poly.pdbx_seq_one_letter_code
_entity_poly.pdbx_strand_id
1 'polypeptide(L)'
;MSAVKTAAPRFASNEGVIDAAGAALGGILLFAEDSVGEVNLVLDRARLVEGLTLLRDTPGLEYQQLMEIAGVDYPDREERFEVVYCLLSLTRNHRIKVKTSTDEEKPVPSVTGIWPVAGWLEREVYDMYGVLFSGNTDLRRILTDYGFVGHPQRKDFPLTGYVELRYSEEAKRVVYEPVTLAQDFRNFDFMSPWEGAKYVLPGDEKAAAPVAPAPAPAPAPAPKPQPEAKGAPTPLTADETGKPAPAAKPAKAKVTKPKTSDGTADTGAGKAGPEAGPAPADPDLVKKPRKPRAKKAPEGEA
;
A
#
# COMPACT_ATOMS: atom_id res chain seq x y z
N MET A 1 33.64 -19.78 31.47
CA MET A 1 33.45 -18.73 30.46
C MET A 1 32.01 -18.27 30.52
N SER A 2 31.77 -16.99 30.84
CA SER A 2 30.42 -16.41 30.78
C SER A 2 30.00 -16.39 29.31
N ALA A 3 28.99 -17.17 28.94
CA ALA A 3 28.44 -17.14 27.60
C ALA A 3 27.85 -15.73 27.37
N VAL A 4 28.41 -15.01 26.40
CA VAL A 4 27.87 -13.71 25.98
C VAL A 4 26.42 -13.94 25.55
N LYS A 5 25.47 -13.53 26.39
CA LYS A 5 24.05 -13.62 26.08
C LYS A 5 23.72 -12.45 25.16
N THR A 6 23.45 -12.75 23.90
CA THR A 6 22.85 -11.79 22.98
C THR A 6 21.46 -11.39 23.50
N ALA A 7 21.06 -10.14 23.25
CA ALA A 7 19.74 -9.64 23.60
C ALA A 7 18.61 -10.22 22.73
N ALA A 8 18.96 -11.04 21.73
CA ALA A 8 18.00 -11.66 20.83
C ALA A 8 17.07 -12.62 21.61
N PRO A 9 15.75 -12.57 21.36
CA PRO A 9 14.83 -13.53 21.95
C PRO A 9 15.19 -14.94 21.51
N ARG A 10 15.04 -15.91 22.42
CA ARG A 10 15.18 -17.33 22.06
C ARG A 10 14.00 -17.73 21.18
N PHE A 11 14.29 -18.31 20.03
CA PHE A 11 13.30 -18.86 19.10
C PHE A 11 13.47 -20.37 19.00
N ALA A 12 12.43 -21.07 18.54
CA ALA A 12 12.52 -22.50 18.23
C ALA A 12 13.44 -22.71 17.02
N SER A 13 14.24 -23.78 16.99
CA SER A 13 15.17 -24.02 15.88
C SER A 13 14.42 -24.34 14.58
N ASN A 14 14.81 -23.68 13.48
CA ASN A 14 14.24 -23.89 12.14
C ASN A 14 15.01 -24.95 11.32
N GLU A 15 15.91 -25.69 11.96
CA GLU A 15 16.77 -26.67 11.29
C GLU A 15 15.95 -27.74 10.56
N GLY A 16 16.29 -27.99 9.29
CA GLY A 16 15.61 -28.98 8.44
C GLY A 16 14.24 -28.57 7.91
N VAL A 17 13.72 -27.38 8.25
CA VAL A 17 12.42 -26.92 7.71
C VAL A 17 12.53 -26.59 6.22
N ILE A 18 13.63 -25.96 5.79
CA ILE A 18 13.87 -25.64 4.38
C ILE A 18 13.98 -26.92 3.56
N ASP A 19 14.69 -27.93 4.06
CA ASP A 19 14.84 -29.21 3.36
C ASP A 19 13.50 -29.95 3.24
N ALA A 20 12.70 -29.96 4.32
CA ALA A 20 11.36 -30.52 4.30
C ALA A 20 10.42 -29.76 3.34
N ALA A 21 10.49 -28.42 3.34
CA ALA A 21 9.73 -27.57 2.43
C ALA A 21 10.17 -27.77 0.98
N GLY A 22 11.47 -27.88 0.71
CA GLY A 22 12.02 -28.17 -0.60
C GLY A 22 11.60 -29.54 -1.13
N ALA A 23 11.59 -30.56 -0.26
CA ALA A 23 11.10 -31.90 -0.62
C ALA A 23 9.60 -31.93 -0.93
N ALA A 24 8.79 -31.17 -0.19
CA ALA A 24 7.35 -31.10 -0.39
C ALA A 24 6.95 -30.25 -1.62
N LEU A 25 7.58 -29.09 -1.81
CA LEU A 25 7.23 -28.13 -2.85
C LEU A 25 7.86 -28.44 -4.21
N GLY A 26 8.97 -29.19 -4.23
CA GLY A 26 9.67 -29.56 -5.46
C GLY A 26 9.94 -28.36 -6.36
N GLY A 27 9.49 -28.43 -7.61
CA GLY A 27 9.68 -27.36 -8.62
C GLY A 27 8.74 -26.16 -8.52
N ILE A 28 7.98 -26.00 -7.43
CA ILE A 28 7.17 -24.80 -7.13
C ILE A 28 8.00 -23.76 -6.37
N LEU A 29 9.01 -24.21 -5.63
CA LEU A 29 9.92 -23.37 -4.86
C LEU A 29 10.98 -22.75 -5.79
N LEU A 30 11.01 -21.43 -5.87
CA LEU A 30 12.00 -20.69 -6.65
C LEU A 30 13.24 -20.38 -5.81
N PHE A 31 13.03 -19.95 -4.58
CA PHE A 31 14.11 -19.55 -3.67
C PHE A 31 13.72 -19.81 -2.22
N ALA A 32 14.68 -20.22 -1.39
CA ALA A 32 14.50 -20.39 0.04
C ALA A 32 15.70 -19.79 0.78
N GLU A 33 15.41 -19.05 1.85
CA GLU A 33 16.41 -18.39 2.68
C GLU A 33 16.01 -18.46 4.15
N ASP A 34 16.97 -18.73 5.03
CA ASP A 34 16.84 -18.50 6.47
C ASP A 34 17.63 -17.24 6.82
N SER A 35 16.92 -16.22 7.28
CA SER A 35 17.52 -14.95 7.70
C SER A 35 17.10 -14.67 9.13
N VAL A 36 18.08 -14.66 10.06
CA VAL A 36 17.87 -14.29 11.48
C VAL A 36 16.76 -15.13 12.16
N GLY A 37 16.65 -16.42 11.82
CA GLY A 37 15.65 -17.31 12.43
C GLY A 37 14.25 -17.16 11.84
N GLU A 38 14.13 -16.58 10.65
CA GLU A 38 12.90 -16.54 9.87
C GLU A 38 13.12 -17.20 8.51
N VAL A 39 12.31 -18.21 8.21
CA VAL A 39 12.36 -18.88 6.91
C VAL A 39 11.49 -18.13 5.91
N ASN A 40 12.11 -17.71 4.80
CA ASN A 40 11.48 -17.07 3.67
C ASN A 40 11.49 -18.03 2.47
N LEU A 41 10.32 -18.31 1.91
CA LEU A 41 10.15 -19.15 0.73
C LEU A 41 9.53 -18.31 -0.38
N VAL A 42 10.13 -18.31 -1.57
CA VAL A 42 9.57 -17.65 -2.76
C VAL A 42 8.96 -18.72 -3.65
N LEU A 43 7.67 -18.61 -3.92
CA LEU A 43 6.93 -19.56 -4.76
C LEU A 43 6.52 -18.96 -6.09
N ASP A 44 6.40 -19.83 -7.08
CA ASP A 44 5.79 -19.50 -8.36
C ASP A 44 4.31 -19.14 -8.21
N ARG A 45 3.91 -18.01 -8.81
CA ARG A 45 2.55 -17.46 -8.70
C ARG A 45 1.48 -18.40 -9.25
N ALA A 46 1.78 -19.12 -10.34
CA ALA A 46 0.80 -19.99 -11.00
C ALA A 46 0.42 -21.21 -10.14
N ARG A 47 1.36 -21.71 -9.34
CA ARG A 47 1.19 -22.91 -8.50
C ARG A 47 1.13 -22.58 -6.99
N LEU A 48 0.78 -21.34 -6.67
CA LEU A 48 0.72 -20.83 -5.31
C LEU A 48 -0.27 -21.60 -4.42
N VAL A 49 -1.48 -21.86 -4.91
CA VAL A 49 -2.52 -22.58 -4.15
C VAL A 49 -2.10 -24.02 -3.87
N GLU A 50 -1.48 -24.68 -4.85
CA GLU A 50 -0.91 -26.03 -4.70
C GLU A 50 0.19 -26.03 -3.63
N GLY A 51 1.16 -25.11 -3.75
CA GLY A 51 2.25 -24.98 -2.79
C GLY A 51 1.78 -24.71 -1.36
N LEU A 52 0.83 -23.79 -1.19
CA LEU A 52 0.27 -23.47 0.13
C LEU A 52 -0.57 -24.62 0.71
N THR A 53 -1.26 -25.39 -0.13
CA THR A 53 -1.99 -26.60 0.31
C THR A 53 -1.01 -27.66 0.78
N LEU A 54 0.10 -27.88 0.06
CA LEU A 54 1.16 -28.80 0.46
C LEU A 54 1.79 -28.38 1.78
N LEU A 55 2.05 -27.09 1.98
CA LEU A 55 2.57 -26.57 3.26
C LEU A 55 1.60 -26.80 4.43
N ARG A 56 0.29 -26.74 4.19
CA ARG A 56 -0.73 -27.02 5.21
C ARG A 56 -0.87 -28.51 5.51
N ASP A 57 -0.89 -29.35 4.48
CA ASP A 57 -1.31 -30.76 4.60
C ASP A 57 -0.13 -31.73 4.82
N THR A 58 1.11 -31.32 4.52
CA THR A 58 2.29 -32.19 4.66
C THR A 58 2.65 -32.40 6.14
N PRO A 59 2.74 -33.67 6.61
CA PRO A 59 3.19 -33.99 7.95
C PRO A 59 4.60 -33.44 8.19
N GLY A 60 4.76 -32.64 9.25
CA GLY A 60 6.01 -31.96 9.57
C GLY A 60 6.11 -30.52 9.06
N LEU A 61 5.20 -30.04 8.22
CA LEU A 61 5.11 -28.61 7.89
C LEU A 61 3.85 -27.99 8.46
N GLU A 62 2.72 -28.68 8.33
CA GLU A 62 1.46 -28.44 9.05
C GLU A 62 1.20 -26.97 9.40
N TYR A 63 1.17 -26.08 8.41
CA TYR A 63 0.89 -24.66 8.63
C TYR A 63 -0.62 -24.42 8.69
N GLN A 64 -1.22 -24.63 9.88
CA GLN A 64 -2.68 -24.57 10.01
C GLN A 64 -3.23 -23.15 9.96
N GLN A 65 -2.45 -22.16 10.41
CA GLN A 65 -2.94 -20.79 10.60
C GLN A 65 -2.27 -19.81 9.66
N LEU A 66 -3.08 -19.09 8.87
CA LEU A 66 -2.67 -17.89 8.17
C LEU A 66 -2.76 -16.70 9.14
N MET A 67 -1.62 -16.05 9.37
CA MET A 67 -1.52 -14.90 10.28
C MET A 67 -1.77 -13.58 9.58
N GLU A 68 -1.17 -13.38 8.40
CA GLU A 68 -1.18 -12.11 7.69
C GLU A 68 -0.94 -12.31 6.20
N ILE A 69 -1.48 -11.42 5.36
CA ILE A 69 -1.10 -11.25 3.96
C ILE A 69 -0.69 -9.79 3.77
N ALA A 70 0.61 -9.55 3.63
CA ALA A 70 1.15 -8.22 3.41
C ALA A 70 1.50 -8.02 1.93
N GLY A 71 1.11 -6.89 1.36
CA GLY A 71 1.65 -6.42 0.09
C GLY A 71 2.91 -5.59 0.31
N VAL A 72 3.86 -5.67 -0.61
CA VAL A 72 5.05 -4.82 -0.63
C VAL A 72 5.22 -4.30 -2.07
N ASP A 73 5.54 -3.01 -2.20
CA ASP A 73 5.74 -2.36 -3.49
C ASP A 73 7.22 -2.03 -3.71
N TYR A 74 7.81 -2.65 -4.75
CA TYR A 74 9.17 -2.45 -5.24
C TYR A 74 9.12 -1.87 -6.66
N PRO A 75 9.11 -0.54 -6.84
CA PRO A 75 8.94 0.09 -8.15
C PRO A 75 10.10 -0.17 -9.12
N ASP A 76 11.28 -0.53 -8.62
CA ASP A 76 12.46 -0.81 -9.44
C ASP A 76 12.46 -2.22 -10.08
N ARG A 77 11.50 -3.08 -9.73
CA ARG A 77 11.40 -4.46 -10.24
C ARG A 77 10.37 -4.56 -11.36
N GLU A 78 10.56 -5.50 -12.30
CA GLU A 78 9.58 -5.79 -13.36
C GLU A 78 8.24 -6.27 -12.77
N GLU A 79 8.31 -7.23 -11.83
CA GLU A 79 7.18 -7.60 -10.98
C GLU A 79 7.19 -6.69 -9.75
N ARG A 80 6.43 -5.59 -9.87
CA ARG A 80 6.38 -4.48 -8.93
C ARG A 80 5.95 -4.89 -7.52
N PHE A 81 4.96 -5.77 -7.40
CA PHE A 81 4.38 -6.13 -6.11
C PHE A 81 4.86 -7.48 -5.63
N GLU A 82 5.08 -7.58 -4.33
CA GLU A 82 5.38 -8.81 -3.64
C GLU A 82 4.29 -9.06 -2.59
N VAL A 83 3.60 -10.18 -2.68
CA VAL A 83 2.59 -10.62 -1.72
C VAL A 83 3.24 -11.61 -0.77
N VAL A 84 3.23 -11.29 0.51
CA VAL A 84 3.87 -12.06 1.59
C VAL A 84 2.80 -12.67 2.47
N TYR A 85 2.73 -13.99 2.48
CA TYR A 85 1.88 -14.78 3.35
C TYR A 85 2.67 -15.19 4.59
N CYS A 86 2.22 -14.73 5.76
CA CYS A 86 2.78 -15.13 7.05
C CYS A 86 1.99 -16.31 7.59
N LEU A 87 2.65 -17.47 7.71
CA LEU A 87 2.02 -18.71 8.16
C LEU A 87 2.58 -19.13 9.53
N LEU A 88 1.73 -19.76 10.32
CA LEU A 88 2.05 -20.31 11.63
C LEU A 88 1.61 -21.77 11.71
N SER A 89 2.54 -22.63 12.13
CA SER A 89 2.25 -24.00 12.55
C SER A 89 2.09 -24.03 14.06
N LEU A 90 0.93 -24.44 14.55
CA LEU A 90 0.65 -24.56 15.99
C LEU A 90 1.25 -25.84 16.58
N THR A 91 1.36 -26.90 15.79
CA THR A 91 1.92 -28.18 16.22
C THR A 91 3.42 -28.10 16.45
N ARG A 92 4.13 -27.39 15.57
CA ARG A 92 5.59 -27.18 15.69
C ARG A 92 5.98 -25.85 16.33
N ASN A 93 5.01 -24.95 16.55
CA ASN A 93 5.26 -23.58 17.02
C ASN A 93 6.33 -22.87 16.16
N HIS A 94 6.20 -22.99 14.84
CA HIS A 94 7.13 -22.45 13.85
C HIS A 94 6.41 -21.50 12.88
N ARG A 95 7.12 -20.48 12.42
CA ARG A 95 6.60 -19.47 11.50
C ARG A 95 7.39 -19.43 10.22
N ILE A 96 6.70 -19.27 9.10
CA ILE A 96 7.33 -19.06 7.79
C ILE A 96 6.68 -17.90 7.07
N LYS A 97 7.46 -17.29 6.18
CA LYS A 97 6.99 -16.29 5.23
C LYS A 97 7.08 -16.87 3.84
N VAL A 98 5.95 -16.95 3.16
CA VAL A 98 5.87 -17.35 1.76
C VAL A 98 5.66 -16.09 0.93
N LYS A 99 6.46 -15.88 -0.09
CA LYS A 99 6.44 -14.68 -0.92
C LYS A 99 6.15 -15.03 -2.36
N THR A 100 5.43 -14.15 -3.03
CA THR A 100 5.08 -14.30 -4.44
C THR A 100 5.05 -12.94 -5.10
N SER A 101 5.76 -12.84 -6.21
CA SER A 101 5.84 -11.61 -6.99
C SER A 101 4.70 -11.54 -8.02
N THR A 102 4.24 -10.33 -8.29
CA THR A 102 3.17 -10.04 -9.24
C THR A 102 3.31 -8.63 -9.80
N ASP A 103 2.65 -8.38 -10.92
CA ASP A 103 2.54 -7.05 -11.52
C ASP A 103 1.14 -6.45 -11.27
N GLU A 104 0.85 -5.32 -11.93
CA GLU A 104 -0.42 -4.59 -11.82
C GLU A 104 -1.60 -5.26 -12.53
N GLU A 105 -1.36 -6.14 -13.51
CA GLU A 105 -2.42 -6.68 -14.38
C GLU A 105 -2.69 -8.16 -14.13
N LYS A 106 -1.64 -8.92 -13.85
CA LYS A 106 -1.69 -10.35 -13.67
C LYS A 106 -2.23 -10.67 -12.27
N PRO A 107 -3.34 -11.41 -12.17
CA PRO A 107 -3.91 -11.73 -10.88
C PRO A 107 -3.11 -12.83 -10.15
N VAL A 108 -3.11 -12.78 -8.83
CA VAL A 108 -2.61 -13.83 -7.94
C VAL A 108 -3.79 -14.75 -7.57
N PRO A 109 -3.63 -16.08 -7.56
CA PRO A 109 -4.72 -16.96 -7.15
C PRO A 109 -5.04 -16.79 -5.65
N SER A 110 -6.32 -16.69 -5.32
CA SER A 110 -6.83 -16.53 -3.96
C SER A 110 -6.62 -17.81 -3.14
N VAL A 111 -6.33 -17.64 -1.85
CA VAL A 111 -6.11 -18.72 -0.87
C VAL A 111 -7.28 -18.87 0.10
N THR A 112 -8.40 -18.18 -0.18
CA THR A 112 -9.66 -18.28 0.57
C THR A 112 -10.19 -19.70 0.72
N GLY A 113 -9.94 -20.57 -0.27
CA GLY A 113 -10.30 -22.00 -0.21
C GLY A 113 -9.45 -22.81 0.78
N ILE A 114 -8.26 -22.32 1.15
CA ILE A 114 -7.37 -22.97 2.13
C ILE A 114 -7.64 -22.38 3.52
N TRP A 115 -7.64 -21.04 3.63
CA TRP A 115 -7.89 -20.30 4.86
C TRP A 115 -8.99 -19.25 4.64
N PRO A 116 -10.15 -19.37 5.30
CA PRO A 116 -11.24 -18.40 5.14
C PRO A 116 -10.88 -16.96 5.55
N VAL A 117 -9.92 -16.79 6.48
CA VAL A 117 -9.40 -15.48 6.92
C VAL A 117 -8.82 -14.67 5.76
N ALA A 118 -8.27 -15.33 4.73
CA ALA A 118 -7.66 -14.67 3.59
C ALA A 118 -8.62 -13.74 2.84
N GLY A 119 -9.94 -13.96 2.94
CA GLY A 119 -10.91 -13.13 2.22
C GLY A 119 -10.84 -11.65 2.59
N TRP A 120 -10.53 -11.33 3.84
CA TRP A 120 -10.37 -9.94 4.31
C TRP A 120 -8.99 -9.38 3.98
N LEU A 121 -7.95 -10.19 4.16
CA LEU A 121 -6.56 -9.80 3.96
C LEU A 121 -6.26 -9.56 2.45
N GLU A 122 -6.77 -10.41 1.57
CA GLU A 122 -6.67 -10.20 0.12
C GLU A 122 -7.38 -8.91 -0.33
N ARG A 123 -8.50 -8.54 0.32
CA ARG A 123 -9.19 -7.28 0.04
C ARG A 123 -8.41 -6.07 0.51
N GLU A 124 -7.74 -6.17 1.65
CA GLU A 124 -6.84 -5.12 2.14
C GLU A 124 -5.69 -4.90 1.16
N VAL A 125 -5.02 -5.96 0.71
CA VAL A 125 -3.94 -5.88 -0.28
C VAL A 125 -4.45 -5.31 -1.61
N TYR A 126 -5.65 -5.70 -2.04
CA TYR A 126 -6.29 -5.10 -3.21
C TYR A 126 -6.57 -3.60 -3.02
N ASP A 127 -7.07 -3.17 -1.87
CA ASP A 127 -7.39 -1.76 -1.62
C ASP A 127 -6.12 -0.89 -1.53
N MET A 128 -5.09 -1.38 -0.86
CA MET A 128 -3.86 -0.66 -0.56
C MET A 128 -2.85 -0.65 -1.70
N TYR A 129 -2.68 -1.78 -2.41
CA TYR A 129 -1.69 -1.96 -3.47
C TYR A 129 -2.32 -2.19 -4.85
N GLY A 130 -3.59 -2.56 -4.95
CA GLY A 130 -4.25 -2.82 -6.23
C GLY A 130 -3.93 -4.18 -6.84
N VAL A 131 -3.37 -5.11 -6.07
CA VAL A 131 -3.13 -6.48 -6.53
C VAL A 131 -4.46 -7.20 -6.70
N LEU A 132 -4.67 -7.81 -7.86
CA LEU A 132 -5.88 -8.56 -8.16
C LEU A 132 -5.76 -10.01 -7.68
N PHE A 133 -6.79 -10.50 -7.00
CA PHE A 133 -6.88 -11.90 -6.59
C PHE A 133 -7.93 -12.66 -7.39
N SER A 134 -7.53 -13.72 -8.11
CA SER A 134 -8.45 -14.58 -8.86
C SER A 134 -9.05 -15.65 -7.95
N GLY A 135 -10.39 -15.76 -7.94
CA GLY A 135 -11.11 -16.74 -7.11
C GLY A 135 -11.64 -16.20 -5.78
N ASN A 136 -11.37 -14.94 -5.44
CA ASN A 136 -12.01 -14.29 -4.30
C ASN A 136 -13.48 -13.94 -4.64
N THR A 137 -14.41 -14.21 -3.72
CA THR A 137 -15.85 -14.02 -3.92
C THR A 137 -16.32 -12.58 -3.76
N ASP A 138 -15.66 -11.77 -2.93
CA ASP A 138 -16.01 -10.35 -2.66
C ASP A 138 -14.76 -9.46 -2.70
N LEU A 139 -14.16 -9.30 -3.89
CA LEU A 139 -13.02 -8.40 -4.07
C LEU A 139 -13.48 -6.95 -4.23
N ARG A 140 -13.68 -6.26 -3.11
CA ARG A 140 -13.97 -4.82 -3.04
C ARG A 140 -13.13 -4.14 -1.96
N ARG A 141 -12.97 -2.82 -2.09
CA ARG A 141 -12.30 -1.95 -1.11
C ARG A 141 -12.88 -2.14 0.29
N ILE A 142 -12.05 -1.93 1.31
CA ILE A 142 -12.41 -2.19 2.70
C ILE A 142 -11.90 -1.13 3.67
N LEU A 143 -10.69 -0.62 3.47
CA LEU A 143 -10.08 0.38 4.35
C LEU A 143 -10.28 1.81 3.84
N THR A 144 -10.29 2.01 2.52
CA THR A 144 -10.47 3.33 1.91
C THR A 144 -11.93 3.75 1.81
N ASP A 145 -12.16 5.06 1.61
CA ASP A 145 -13.49 5.62 1.39
C ASP A 145 -14.14 5.05 0.12
N TYR A 146 -15.47 5.03 0.06
CA TYR A 146 -16.25 4.42 -1.03
C TYR A 146 -15.94 5.02 -2.41
N GLY A 147 -15.66 6.33 -2.46
CA GLY A 147 -15.31 7.07 -3.67
C GLY A 147 -13.81 7.18 -3.94
N PHE A 148 -12.98 6.47 -3.17
CA PHE A 148 -11.53 6.66 -3.22
C PHE A 148 -10.94 6.21 -4.56
N VAL A 149 -10.14 7.09 -5.17
CA VAL A 149 -9.45 6.84 -6.44
C VAL A 149 -7.96 6.69 -6.17
N GLY A 150 -7.44 5.50 -6.44
CA GLY A 150 -6.03 5.15 -6.24
C GLY A 150 -5.82 4.03 -5.22
N HIS A 151 -4.55 3.82 -4.87
CA HIS A 151 -4.07 2.77 -3.97
C HIS A 151 -3.03 3.39 -3.01
N PRO A 152 -3.39 3.67 -1.74
CA PRO A 152 -2.60 4.56 -0.88
C PRO A 152 -1.18 4.11 -0.55
N GLN A 153 -0.92 2.79 -0.46
CA GLN A 153 0.37 2.27 -0.01
C GLN A 153 1.37 2.06 -1.14
N ARG A 154 0.99 2.38 -2.39
CA ARG A 154 1.93 2.41 -3.50
C ARG A 154 2.90 3.58 -3.36
N LYS A 155 4.14 3.40 -3.80
CA LYS A 155 5.20 4.42 -3.68
C LYS A 155 4.99 5.66 -4.55
N ASP A 156 4.15 5.57 -5.57
CA ASP A 156 3.73 6.70 -6.42
C ASP A 156 2.62 7.55 -5.80
N PHE A 157 1.90 7.03 -4.79
CA PHE A 157 0.81 7.76 -4.17
C PHE A 157 1.35 8.81 -3.17
N PRO A 158 0.98 10.09 -3.29
CA PRO A 158 1.46 11.13 -2.40
C PRO A 158 0.87 10.94 -0.99
N LEU A 159 1.67 11.22 0.04
CA LEU A 159 1.26 11.07 1.45
C LEU A 159 -0.03 11.84 1.79
N THR A 160 -0.22 13.01 1.18
CA THR A 160 -1.37 13.90 1.41
C THR A 160 -2.62 13.48 0.63
N GLY A 161 -2.48 12.56 -0.33
CA GLY A 161 -3.51 12.24 -1.31
C GLY A 161 -3.77 13.38 -2.30
N TYR A 162 -4.82 13.20 -3.11
CA TYR A 162 -5.19 14.13 -4.18
C TYR A 162 -6.40 14.99 -3.84
N VAL A 163 -7.24 14.57 -2.89
CA VAL A 163 -8.54 15.16 -2.60
C VAL A 163 -8.67 15.42 -1.09
N GLU A 164 -9.16 16.59 -0.73
CA GLU A 164 -9.57 16.97 0.61
C GLU A 164 -11.10 17.10 0.71
N LEU A 165 -11.63 16.94 1.93
CA LEU A 165 -13.06 17.08 2.20
C LEU A 165 -13.32 18.36 2.96
N ARG A 166 -14.29 19.15 2.49
CA ARG A 166 -14.81 20.31 3.23
C ARG A 166 -16.32 20.29 3.30
N TYR A 167 -16.87 20.86 4.39
CA TYR A 167 -18.31 21.12 4.47
C TYR A 167 -18.63 22.42 3.71
N SER A 168 -19.56 22.33 2.75
CA SER A 168 -20.07 23.51 2.04
C SER A 168 -21.41 23.93 2.62
N GLU A 169 -21.50 25.15 3.16
CA GLU A 169 -22.77 25.69 3.69
C GLU A 169 -23.79 25.92 2.57
N GLU A 170 -23.34 26.35 1.38
CA GLU A 170 -24.19 26.59 0.21
C GLU A 170 -24.91 25.33 -0.25
N ALA A 171 -24.16 24.22 -0.35
CA ALA A 171 -24.68 22.93 -0.78
C ALA A 171 -25.24 22.09 0.38
N LYS A 172 -25.04 22.52 1.64
CA LYS A 172 -25.37 21.79 2.88
C LYS A 172 -24.91 20.33 2.87
N ARG A 173 -23.77 20.05 2.23
CA ARG A 173 -23.18 18.71 2.08
C ARG A 173 -21.66 18.78 2.14
N VAL A 174 -21.04 17.63 2.37
CA VAL A 174 -19.58 17.46 2.25
C VAL A 174 -19.21 17.42 0.77
N VAL A 175 -18.21 18.19 0.37
CA VAL A 175 -17.71 18.29 -1.00
C VAL A 175 -16.24 17.85 -1.02
N TYR A 176 -15.89 17.14 -2.08
CA TYR A 176 -14.53 16.68 -2.38
C TYR A 176 -13.85 17.71 -3.29
N GLU A 177 -12.71 18.25 -2.87
CA GLU A 177 -11.95 19.26 -3.63
C GLU A 177 -10.48 18.86 -3.76
N PRO A 178 -9.74 19.35 -4.76
CA PRO A 178 -8.29 19.14 -4.83
C PRO A 178 -7.59 19.66 -3.59
N VAL A 179 -6.59 18.92 -3.10
CA VAL A 179 -5.86 19.27 -1.86
C VAL A 179 -5.19 20.64 -1.96
N THR A 180 -5.44 21.49 -0.97
CA THR A 180 -4.76 22.78 -0.80
C THR A 180 -4.29 22.93 0.64
N LEU A 181 -3.03 22.57 0.90
CA LEU A 181 -2.47 22.65 2.25
C LEU A 181 -2.03 24.07 2.58
N ALA A 182 -2.36 24.53 3.78
CA ALA A 182 -1.83 25.80 4.32
C ALA A 182 -0.32 25.72 4.59
N GLN A 183 0.20 24.51 4.85
CA GLN A 183 1.61 24.23 5.02
C GLN A 183 1.95 22.92 4.31
N ASP A 184 2.92 22.98 3.41
CA ASP A 184 3.40 21.79 2.70
C ASP A 184 4.11 20.80 3.62
N PHE A 185 4.04 19.53 3.24
CA PHE A 185 4.77 18.47 3.92
C PHE A 185 6.28 18.68 3.78
N ARG A 186 6.99 18.73 4.91
CA ARG A 186 8.45 18.89 4.94
C ARG A 186 9.09 17.52 5.07
N ASN A 187 9.80 17.10 4.02
CA ASN A 187 10.62 15.90 4.06
C ASN A 187 12.02 16.27 4.56
N PHE A 188 12.49 15.58 5.59
CA PHE A 188 13.83 15.76 6.15
C PHE A 188 14.68 14.54 5.80
N ASP A 189 15.83 14.79 5.17
CA ASP A 189 16.82 13.75 4.96
C ASP A 189 17.64 13.56 6.23
N PHE A 190 17.46 12.40 6.87
CA PHE A 190 18.21 12.00 8.06
C PHE A 190 19.36 11.05 7.75
N MET A 191 19.59 10.70 6.48
CA MET A 191 20.65 9.77 6.12
C MET A 191 22.01 10.40 6.40
N SER A 192 22.84 9.70 7.17
CA SER A 192 24.19 10.14 7.42
C SER A 192 25.02 10.06 6.13
N PRO A 193 25.91 11.02 5.85
CA PRO A 193 26.81 10.93 4.69
C PRO A 193 27.70 9.68 4.69
N TRP A 194 27.90 9.06 5.86
CA TRP A 194 28.78 7.90 6.05
C TRP A 194 28.10 6.56 5.72
N GLU A 195 26.78 6.48 5.82
CA GLU A 195 25.99 5.27 5.48
C GLU A 195 25.19 5.44 4.18
N GLY A 196 24.88 6.68 3.78
CA GLY A 196 23.98 6.97 2.66
C GLY A 196 24.64 7.34 1.33
N ALA A 197 25.90 7.79 1.32
CA ALA A 197 26.54 8.24 0.08
C ALA A 197 27.43 7.14 -0.51
N LYS A 198 26.96 6.49 -1.58
CA LYS A 198 27.86 5.88 -2.56
C LYS A 198 28.60 7.00 -3.30
N TYR A 199 29.63 7.57 -2.66
CA TYR A 199 30.54 8.48 -3.35
C TYR A 199 31.24 7.68 -4.45
N VAL A 200 30.91 7.92 -5.71
CA VAL A 200 31.84 7.60 -6.80
C VAL A 200 32.99 8.59 -6.61
N LEU A 201 34.04 8.14 -5.94
CA LEU A 201 35.24 8.94 -5.76
C LEU A 201 35.78 9.30 -7.15
N PRO A 202 36.23 10.55 -7.38
CA PRO A 202 36.89 10.91 -8.63
C PRO A 202 38.08 9.96 -8.88
N GLY A 203 37.92 9.02 -9.83
CA GLY A 203 38.88 7.93 -10.09
C GLY A 203 38.29 6.51 -10.10
N ASP A 204 37.13 6.27 -9.48
CA ASP A 204 36.47 4.95 -9.40
C ASP A 204 35.54 4.64 -10.59
N GLU A 205 35.48 5.51 -11.58
CA GLU A 205 34.66 5.36 -12.80
C GLU A 205 35.02 4.12 -13.65
N LYS A 206 36.14 3.45 -13.36
CA LYS A 206 36.59 2.22 -14.06
C LYS A 206 36.36 0.92 -13.29
N ALA A 207 35.92 0.95 -12.03
CA ALA A 207 35.72 -0.26 -11.23
C ALA A 207 34.37 -0.94 -11.50
N ALA A 208 33.37 -0.20 -11.99
CA ALA A 208 32.11 -0.75 -12.46
C ALA A 208 32.16 -0.88 -13.99
N ALA A 209 32.36 -2.11 -14.50
CA ALA A 209 32.23 -2.37 -15.92
C ALA A 209 30.80 -2.00 -16.39
N PRO A 210 30.65 -1.20 -17.46
CA PRO A 210 29.33 -0.85 -17.97
C PRO A 210 28.69 -2.08 -18.62
N VAL A 211 27.60 -2.58 -18.03
CA VAL A 211 26.68 -3.47 -18.73
C VAL A 211 25.99 -2.61 -19.80
N ALA A 212 26.24 -2.93 -21.07
CA ALA A 212 25.72 -2.20 -22.21
C ALA A 212 24.17 -2.25 -22.25
N PRO A 213 23.47 -1.10 -22.32
CA PRO A 213 22.05 -1.11 -22.64
C PRO A 213 21.83 -1.38 -24.14
N ALA A 214 20.88 -2.26 -24.45
CA ALA A 214 20.37 -2.51 -25.80
C ALA A 214 19.71 -1.24 -26.39
N PRO A 215 19.69 -1.05 -27.73
CA PRO A 215 19.31 0.22 -28.34
C PRO A 215 17.79 0.40 -28.39
N ALA A 216 17.30 1.51 -27.82
CA ALA A 216 15.92 2.00 -28.00
C ALA A 216 15.89 3.23 -28.96
N PRO A 217 14.78 3.45 -29.70
CA PRO A 217 14.73 4.26 -30.91
C PRO A 217 14.58 5.78 -30.68
N ALA A 218 14.80 6.55 -31.76
CA ALA A 218 15.04 8.00 -31.81
C ALA A 218 13.96 8.92 -31.18
N PRO A 219 14.36 10.07 -30.59
CA PRO A 219 13.46 11.00 -29.91
C PRO A 219 12.78 12.03 -30.85
N ALA A 220 11.52 12.35 -30.55
CA ALA A 220 10.75 13.47 -31.09
C ALA A 220 11.08 14.80 -30.34
N PRO A 221 10.83 15.99 -30.94
CA PRO A 221 11.46 17.25 -30.52
C PRO A 221 10.81 17.94 -29.31
N ALA A 222 11.64 18.57 -28.47
CA ALA A 222 11.28 19.29 -27.25
C ALA A 222 10.78 20.74 -27.49
N PRO A 223 9.90 21.30 -26.63
CA PRO A 223 9.54 22.72 -26.63
C PRO A 223 10.53 23.62 -25.85
N LYS A 224 10.58 24.90 -26.26
CA LYS A 224 11.59 25.93 -25.88
C LYS A 224 11.49 26.45 -24.43
N PRO A 225 12.59 26.97 -23.84
CA PRO A 225 12.64 27.50 -22.47
C PRO A 225 12.22 28.98 -22.32
N GLN A 226 11.57 29.32 -21.20
CA GLN A 226 11.30 30.70 -20.74
C GLN A 226 12.38 31.19 -19.76
N PRO A 227 12.65 32.51 -19.66
CA PRO A 227 13.88 33.05 -19.10
C PRO A 227 13.85 33.31 -17.59
N GLU A 228 15.02 33.10 -16.95
CA GLU A 228 15.32 33.33 -15.54
C GLU A 228 15.25 34.81 -15.12
N ALA A 229 14.65 35.05 -13.94
CA ALA A 229 14.74 36.32 -13.23
C ALA A 229 15.91 36.28 -12.21
N LYS A 230 16.71 37.36 -12.21
CA LYS A 230 17.93 37.54 -11.42
C LYS A 230 17.65 37.84 -9.94
N GLY A 231 18.49 37.27 -9.06
CA GLY A 231 18.95 37.92 -7.83
C GLY A 231 18.37 37.42 -6.52
N ALA A 232 19.01 36.43 -5.90
CA ALA A 232 18.88 36.17 -4.46
C ALA A 232 19.94 36.99 -3.69
N PRO A 233 19.59 37.71 -2.60
CA PRO A 233 20.58 38.24 -1.69
C PRO A 233 21.00 37.17 -0.65
N THR A 234 22.31 37.08 -0.44
CA THR A 234 23.06 36.29 0.55
C THR A 234 22.57 36.50 1.99
N PRO A 235 22.61 35.49 2.89
CA PRO A 235 22.11 35.61 4.25
C PRO A 235 22.99 36.51 5.14
N LEU A 236 22.34 37.23 6.06
CA LEU A 236 22.97 38.10 7.05
C LEU A 236 23.66 37.29 8.17
N THR A 237 24.80 37.78 8.62
CA THR A 237 25.62 37.25 9.73
C THR A 237 25.07 37.59 11.12
N ALA A 238 25.42 36.76 12.10
CA ALA A 238 24.82 36.60 13.42
C ALA A 238 25.13 37.68 14.50
N ASP A 239 25.35 38.95 14.14
CA ASP A 239 25.74 40.00 15.11
C ASP A 239 24.77 41.18 15.26
N GLU A 240 23.52 41.05 14.80
CA GLU A 240 22.49 42.07 15.03
C GLU A 240 21.32 41.55 15.86
N THR A 241 21.60 41.28 17.14
CA THR A 241 20.57 41.05 18.16
C THR A 241 20.32 42.36 18.89
N GLY A 242 19.16 43.00 18.69
CA GLY A 242 18.88 44.30 19.31
C GLY A 242 17.40 44.71 19.37
N LYS A 243 16.76 44.33 20.49
CA LYS A 243 15.48 44.80 21.08
C LYS A 243 14.12 44.34 20.49
N PRO A 244 13.19 43.88 21.35
CA PRO A 244 11.85 43.41 20.95
C PRO A 244 10.85 44.56 20.76
N ALA A 245 9.97 44.40 19.77
CA ALA A 245 8.78 45.25 19.57
C ALA A 245 7.67 44.90 20.59
N PRO A 246 6.85 45.88 21.02
CA PRO A 246 5.91 45.72 22.13
C PRO A 246 4.73 44.80 21.79
N ALA A 247 4.37 43.95 22.76
CA ALA A 247 3.25 43.02 22.69
C ALA A 247 1.90 43.73 22.50
N ALA A 248 1.16 43.33 21.46
CA ALA A 248 -0.24 43.66 21.30
C ALA A 248 -1.09 42.85 22.30
N LYS A 249 -1.97 43.54 23.03
CA LYS A 249 -2.88 42.93 24.02
C LYS A 249 -3.89 41.98 23.35
N PRO A 250 -4.25 40.85 23.98
CA PRO A 250 -5.24 39.94 23.40
C PRO A 250 -6.65 40.54 23.52
N ALA A 251 -7.38 40.57 22.40
CA ALA A 251 -8.81 40.83 22.38
C ALA A 251 -9.56 39.62 22.98
N LYS A 252 -10.42 39.87 23.98
CA LYS A 252 -11.27 38.84 24.58
C LYS A 252 -12.32 38.36 23.57
N ALA A 253 -12.20 37.13 23.09
CA ALA A 253 -13.28 36.45 22.39
C ALA A 253 -14.44 36.16 23.37
N LYS A 254 -15.66 36.52 22.99
CA LYS A 254 -16.89 36.12 23.71
C LYS A 254 -17.12 34.63 23.48
N VAL A 255 -17.01 33.83 24.53
CA VAL A 255 -17.39 32.42 24.55
C VAL A 255 -18.91 32.32 24.53
N THR A 256 -19.49 31.87 23.43
CA THR A 256 -20.86 31.31 23.40
C THR A 256 -20.78 29.84 23.77
N LYS A 257 -21.45 29.46 24.88
CA LYS A 257 -21.53 28.07 25.33
C LYS A 257 -22.15 27.17 24.25
N PRO A 258 -21.60 25.97 23.99
CA PRO A 258 -22.27 24.98 23.14
C PRO A 258 -23.52 24.47 23.85
N LYS A 259 -24.61 24.32 23.09
CA LYS A 259 -25.85 23.66 23.54
C LYS A 259 -25.63 22.16 23.41
N THR A 260 -25.57 21.45 24.53
CA THR A 260 -25.64 19.99 24.59
C THR A 260 -27.09 19.56 24.36
N SER A 261 -27.32 18.70 23.36
CA SER A 261 -28.59 17.98 23.19
C SER A 261 -28.47 16.62 23.89
N ASP A 262 -28.99 16.54 25.11
CA ASP A 262 -29.19 15.27 25.82
C ASP A 262 -30.58 14.74 25.48
N GLY A 263 -30.67 13.89 24.46
CA GLY A 263 -31.94 13.24 24.09
C GLY A 263 -31.81 12.21 22.98
N THR A 264 -32.30 10.99 23.22
CA THR A 264 -32.35 9.84 22.29
C THR A 264 -33.33 10.00 21.12
N ALA A 265 -33.80 11.22 20.84
CA ALA A 265 -34.73 11.53 19.75
C ALA A 265 -34.06 12.20 18.53
N ASP A 266 -32.78 12.56 18.62
CA ASP A 266 -32.03 13.22 17.52
C ASP A 266 -31.15 12.25 16.69
N THR A 267 -31.19 10.94 16.98
CA THR A 267 -30.63 9.91 16.09
C THR A 267 -31.68 9.53 15.05
N GLY A 268 -31.55 10.11 13.85
CA GLY A 268 -32.43 9.88 12.71
C GLY A 268 -32.51 8.40 12.29
N ALA A 269 -33.44 7.66 12.89
CA ALA A 269 -34.03 6.48 12.30
C ALA A 269 -35.03 6.94 11.23
N GLY A 270 -34.58 7.01 9.97
CA GLY A 270 -35.43 7.35 8.84
C GLY A 270 -36.59 6.35 8.70
N LYS A 271 -37.83 6.84 8.77
CA LYS A 271 -39.01 6.05 8.37
C LYS A 271 -39.03 5.89 6.85
N ALA A 272 -39.17 4.65 6.38
CA ALA A 272 -39.44 4.35 4.97
C ALA A 272 -40.87 4.82 4.60
N GLY A 273 -40.96 5.91 3.83
CA GLY A 273 -42.19 6.33 3.16
C GLY A 273 -42.24 5.81 1.71
N PRO A 274 -43.43 5.57 1.13
CA PRO A 274 -43.62 4.81 -0.11
C PRO A 274 -43.38 5.62 -1.40
N GLU A 275 -42.79 6.82 -1.34
CA GLU A 275 -42.51 7.63 -2.52
C GLU A 275 -41.06 8.14 -2.48
N ALA A 276 -40.12 7.23 -2.78
CA ALA A 276 -38.76 7.63 -3.13
C ALA A 276 -38.74 8.04 -4.61
N GLY A 277 -38.74 9.35 -4.86
CA GLY A 277 -38.36 9.88 -6.17
C GLY A 277 -36.94 9.41 -6.56
N PRO A 278 -36.58 9.44 -7.85
CA PRO A 278 -35.28 8.95 -8.30
C PRO A 278 -34.16 9.72 -7.59
N ALA A 279 -33.15 8.99 -7.12
CA ALA A 279 -31.99 9.56 -6.45
C ALA A 279 -31.36 10.67 -7.32
N PRO A 280 -31.01 11.83 -6.73
CA PRO A 280 -30.40 12.93 -7.48
C PRO A 280 -29.09 12.45 -8.13
N ALA A 281 -28.92 12.74 -9.41
CA ALA A 281 -27.71 12.38 -10.14
C ALA A 281 -26.55 13.24 -9.66
N ASP A 282 -25.54 12.61 -9.05
CA ASP A 282 -24.33 13.29 -8.59
C ASP A 282 -23.50 13.77 -9.80
N PRO A 283 -23.27 15.07 -9.98
CA PRO A 283 -22.52 15.60 -11.12
C PRO A 283 -21.00 15.43 -10.97
N ASP A 284 -20.50 15.14 -9.76
CA ASP A 284 -19.06 15.08 -9.45
C ASP A 284 -18.46 13.65 -9.60
N LEU A 285 -19.28 12.65 -9.88
CA LEU A 285 -18.82 11.29 -10.21
C LEU A 285 -18.59 11.17 -11.72
N VAL A 286 -17.33 11.07 -12.14
CA VAL A 286 -16.97 10.77 -13.53
C VAL A 286 -17.53 9.38 -13.91
N LYS A 287 -18.66 9.36 -14.63
CA LYS A 287 -19.29 8.14 -15.11
C LYS A 287 -18.42 7.49 -16.19
N LYS A 288 -17.81 6.34 -15.90
CA LYS A 288 -17.22 5.48 -16.94
C LYS A 288 -18.30 5.08 -17.96
N PRO A 289 -18.01 5.09 -19.27
CA PRO A 289 -18.98 4.69 -20.29
C PRO A 289 -19.36 3.21 -20.12
N ARG A 290 -20.65 2.94 -19.85
CA ARG A 290 -21.20 1.58 -19.84
C ARG A 290 -21.11 1.00 -21.26
N LYS A 291 -20.34 -0.07 -21.43
CA LYS A 291 -20.29 -0.87 -22.66
C LYS A 291 -21.70 -1.43 -22.95
N PRO A 292 -22.24 -1.32 -24.18
CA PRO A 292 -23.58 -1.82 -24.49
C PRO A 292 -23.61 -3.34 -24.32
N ARG A 293 -24.59 -3.81 -23.54
CA ARG A 293 -24.84 -5.23 -23.30
C ARG A 293 -25.35 -5.84 -24.62
N ALA A 294 -24.65 -6.86 -25.13
CA ALA A 294 -25.07 -7.57 -26.34
C ALA A 294 -26.48 -8.16 -26.14
N LYS A 295 -27.37 -7.97 -27.12
CA LYS A 295 -28.72 -8.54 -27.11
C LYS A 295 -28.62 -10.06 -27.19
N LYS A 296 -29.19 -10.76 -26.21
CA LYS A 296 -29.37 -12.22 -26.22
C LYS A 296 -30.36 -12.56 -27.34
N ALA A 297 -29.97 -13.45 -28.26
CA ALA A 297 -30.86 -13.96 -29.30
C ALA A 297 -32.03 -14.74 -28.66
N PRO A 298 -33.25 -14.70 -29.23
CA PRO A 298 -34.39 -15.43 -28.71
C PRO A 298 -34.19 -16.94 -28.92
N GLU A 299 -34.34 -17.71 -27.84
CA GLU A 299 -34.53 -19.16 -27.89
C GLU A 299 -35.80 -19.47 -28.70
N GLY A 300 -35.63 -20.20 -29.80
CA GLY A 300 -36.73 -20.72 -30.60
C GLY A 300 -37.38 -21.90 -29.90
N GLU A 301 -38.68 -21.78 -29.70
CA GLU A 301 -39.58 -22.85 -29.33
C GLU A 301 -40.22 -23.37 -30.64
N ALA A 302 -39.72 -24.51 -31.13
CA ALA A 302 -40.36 -25.52 -32.01
C ALA A 302 -39.29 -26.49 -32.54
#